data_AF-A0A945SQA0-F1
#
_entry.id   AF-A0A945SQA0-F1
#
_cell.length_a   1.000
_cell.length_b   1.000
_cell.length_c   1.000
_cell.angle_alpha   90.00
_cell.angle_beta   90.00
_cell.angle_gamma   90.00
#
_symmetry.space_group_name_H-M   'P 1'
#
loop_
_entity.id
_entity.type
_entity.pdbx_description
1 polymer ?
#
loop_
_entity_poly.entity_id
_entity_poly.type
_entity_poly.pdbx_seq_one_letter_code
_entity_poly.pdbx_strand_id
1 'polypeptide(L)'
;MRNALKPFIFATTLGLGVAMSAASASAITVDGNLSDWGITVADNNNSNFSSPSTTIGLEASFTEDQNDFAENNGYVGPNYGGQNFDAEFMGVAVQGNIMYIAIVSGQRPDNGLSKYSPGDIYMTTPVGIVGIEVGGGIGGGAGGMITEGDAGSTYNLSSNGYTQSYGTTDAAQTAGSVWANADWIQDPIAPGSPVQMEFNGASTKVADADYAYTRDTDTNQHWVIEPALDLTNLLDEDGSGSIGIHWSPSCGNDIVHALINVSAPITTTEVPEPGSALVWLVGV
;
A
#
# COMPACT_ATOMS: atom_id res chain seq x y z
N MET A 1 -22.50 -78.73 -28.11
CA MET A 1 -21.19 -78.07 -28.19
C MET A 1 -21.27 -76.79 -27.37
N ARG A 2 -20.58 -76.74 -26.23
CA ARG A 2 -20.57 -75.60 -25.30
C ARG A 2 -19.51 -74.59 -25.77
N ASN A 3 -19.90 -73.40 -26.19
CA ASN A 3 -18.99 -72.26 -26.36
C ASN A 3 -19.03 -71.41 -25.09
N ALA A 4 -17.93 -71.40 -24.36
CA ALA A 4 -17.73 -70.58 -23.16
C ALA A 4 -17.36 -69.14 -23.57
N LEU A 5 -18.13 -68.16 -23.09
CA LEU A 5 -17.74 -66.75 -23.13
C LEU A 5 -16.61 -66.50 -22.12
N LYS A 6 -15.59 -65.76 -22.54
CA LYS A 6 -14.52 -65.23 -21.68
C LYS A 6 -14.99 -63.93 -21.01
N PRO A 7 -14.69 -63.69 -19.72
CA PRO A 7 -14.99 -62.41 -19.08
C PRO A 7 -13.94 -61.36 -19.46
N PHE A 8 -14.42 -60.17 -19.83
CA PHE A 8 -13.61 -58.95 -19.93
C PHE A 8 -13.50 -58.32 -18.53
N ILE A 9 -12.28 -58.11 -18.05
CA ILE A 9 -12.00 -57.40 -16.81
C ILE A 9 -11.90 -55.90 -17.15
N PHE A 10 -12.82 -55.09 -16.63
CA PHE A 10 -12.67 -53.63 -16.60
C PHE A 10 -11.81 -53.26 -15.40
N ALA A 11 -10.60 -52.77 -15.64
CA ALA A 11 -9.76 -52.17 -14.61
C ALA A 11 -10.22 -50.73 -14.36
N THR A 12 -10.76 -50.45 -13.18
CA THR A 12 -11.11 -49.11 -12.73
C THR A 12 -9.87 -48.51 -12.08
N THR A 13 -9.21 -47.55 -12.74
CA THR A 13 -8.17 -46.72 -12.10
C THR A 13 -8.83 -45.70 -11.20
N LEU A 14 -8.73 -45.91 -9.88
CA LEU A 14 -9.13 -44.96 -8.86
C LEU A 14 -8.09 -43.83 -8.83
N GLY A 15 -8.43 -42.67 -9.40
CA GLY A 15 -7.60 -41.47 -9.35
C GLY A 15 -7.53 -40.95 -7.92
N LEU A 16 -6.35 -40.99 -7.31
CA LEU A 16 -6.09 -40.40 -6.01
C LEU A 16 -5.99 -38.88 -6.17
N GLY A 17 -7.10 -38.18 -5.96
CA GLY A 17 -7.14 -36.71 -5.94
C GLY A 17 -6.37 -36.20 -4.72
N VAL A 18 -5.20 -35.61 -4.93
CA VAL A 18 -4.49 -34.84 -3.91
C VAL A 18 -5.27 -33.55 -3.72
N ALA A 19 -6.02 -33.45 -2.62
CA ALA A 19 -6.60 -32.19 -2.19
C ALA A 19 -5.44 -31.28 -1.75
N MET A 20 -5.02 -30.38 -2.62
CA MET A 20 -4.12 -29.30 -2.22
C MET A 20 -4.93 -28.33 -1.38
N SER A 21 -4.73 -28.36 -0.06
CA SER A 21 -5.23 -27.33 0.84
C SER A 21 -4.54 -26.02 0.46
N ALA A 22 -5.29 -25.09 -0.11
CA ALA A 22 -4.80 -23.72 -0.30
C ALA A 22 -4.41 -23.17 1.08
N ALA A 23 -3.15 -22.81 1.25
CA ALA A 23 -2.71 -22.11 2.45
C ALA A 23 -3.41 -20.75 2.47
N SER A 24 -4.23 -20.49 3.49
CA SER A 24 -4.82 -19.17 3.70
C SER A 24 -3.73 -18.21 4.21
N ALA A 25 -3.69 -17.00 3.66
CA ALA A 25 -2.79 -15.96 4.17
C ALA A 25 -3.16 -15.59 5.61
N SER A 26 -2.16 -15.28 6.43
CA SER A 26 -2.35 -14.71 7.76
C SER A 26 -2.96 -13.31 7.63
N ALA A 27 -3.99 -12.99 8.41
CA ALA A 27 -4.66 -11.69 8.31
C ALA A 27 -3.73 -10.54 8.68
N ILE A 28 -3.81 -9.43 7.92
CA ILE A 28 -3.17 -8.15 8.24
C ILE A 28 -4.18 -7.24 8.94
N THR A 29 -3.75 -6.53 9.98
CA THR A 29 -4.55 -5.51 10.67
C THR A 29 -3.92 -4.14 10.46
N VAL A 30 -4.69 -3.17 9.97
CA VAL A 30 -4.21 -1.79 9.83
C VAL A 30 -4.28 -1.10 11.19
N ASP A 31 -3.17 -1.11 11.93
CA ASP A 31 -3.08 -0.51 13.26
C ASP A 31 -1.71 0.13 13.56
N GLY A 32 -0.79 0.11 12.60
CA GLY A 32 0.55 0.64 12.74
C GLY A 32 1.53 -0.29 13.47
N ASN A 33 1.10 -1.49 13.88
CA ASN A 33 1.95 -2.51 14.49
C ASN A 33 2.28 -3.63 13.50
N LEU A 34 3.49 -3.56 12.93
CA LEU A 34 3.90 -4.46 11.85
C LEU A 34 4.28 -5.90 12.28
N SER A 35 3.82 -6.36 13.44
CA SER A 35 4.13 -7.71 13.95
C SER A 35 3.51 -8.83 13.09
N ASP A 36 2.35 -8.59 12.50
CA ASP A 36 1.70 -9.45 11.51
C ASP A 36 2.49 -9.50 10.18
N TRP A 37 3.16 -8.41 9.82
CA TRP A 37 4.17 -8.39 8.75
C TRP A 37 5.47 -9.11 9.12
N GLY A 38 5.64 -9.57 10.37
CA GLY A 38 6.90 -10.14 10.86
C GLY A 38 8.02 -9.10 11.04
N ILE A 39 7.65 -7.81 11.01
CA ILE A 39 8.54 -6.68 11.19
C ILE A 39 8.43 -6.17 12.62
N THR A 40 9.58 -5.89 13.21
CA THR A 40 9.84 -5.28 14.48
C THR A 40 10.40 -3.91 14.16
N VAL A 41 9.66 -2.88 14.57
CA VAL A 41 10.07 -1.48 14.50
C VAL A 41 10.57 -1.11 15.89
N ALA A 42 11.84 -0.75 16.04
CA ALA A 42 12.48 -0.52 17.33
C ALA A 42 13.67 0.44 17.27
N ASP A 43 13.70 1.37 18.22
CA ASP A 43 14.77 2.34 18.42
C ASP A 43 16.15 1.70 18.67
N ASN A 44 17.21 2.48 18.45
CA ASN A 44 18.62 2.17 18.64
C ASN A 44 19.17 1.05 17.72
N ASN A 45 18.80 1.08 16.43
CA ASN A 45 19.18 0.13 15.37
C ASN A 45 18.76 -1.31 15.70
N ASN A 46 17.60 -1.49 16.33
CA ASN A 46 17.08 -2.81 16.70
C ASN A 46 15.95 -3.31 15.78
N SER A 47 15.55 -2.51 14.78
CA SER A 47 14.55 -2.87 13.79
C SER A 47 15.00 -4.04 12.89
N ASN A 48 14.06 -4.84 12.37
CA ASN A 48 14.35 -5.98 11.48
C ASN A 48 13.66 -5.89 10.09
N PHE A 49 13.93 -4.83 9.34
CA PHE A 49 13.31 -4.59 8.03
C PHE A 49 13.64 -5.62 6.92
N SER A 50 14.55 -6.56 7.18
CA SER A 50 15.10 -7.48 6.16
C SER A 50 14.34 -8.80 5.98
N SER A 51 13.28 -9.06 6.74
CA SER A 51 12.59 -10.36 6.71
C SER A 51 11.08 -10.26 6.96
N PRO A 52 10.31 -9.58 6.08
CA PRO A 52 8.86 -9.61 6.16
C PRO A 52 8.33 -11.04 5.99
N SER A 53 7.20 -11.31 6.65
CA SER A 53 6.48 -12.57 6.62
C SER A 53 6.06 -12.91 5.19
N THR A 54 6.38 -14.12 4.72
CA THR A 54 5.94 -14.59 3.40
C THR A 54 4.54 -15.19 3.42
N THR A 55 3.89 -15.25 4.59
CA THR A 55 2.59 -15.89 4.78
C THR A 55 1.41 -14.92 4.72
N ILE A 56 1.66 -13.63 4.55
CA ILE A 56 0.63 -12.58 4.48
C ILE A 56 0.23 -12.22 3.05
N GLY A 57 0.67 -12.99 2.04
CA GLY A 57 0.51 -12.60 0.64
C GLY A 57 1.45 -11.47 0.24
N LEU A 58 2.69 -11.49 0.74
CA LEU A 58 3.72 -10.51 0.40
C LEU A 58 4.06 -10.59 -1.10
N GLU A 59 3.91 -9.47 -1.80
CA GLU A 59 4.19 -9.33 -3.23
C GLU A 59 5.53 -8.64 -3.49
N ALA A 60 5.86 -7.63 -2.68
CA ALA A 60 7.12 -6.91 -2.78
C ALA A 60 7.56 -6.33 -1.43
N SER A 61 8.87 -6.13 -1.28
CA SER A 61 9.44 -5.34 -0.19
C SER A 61 10.69 -4.62 -0.66
N PHE A 62 10.94 -3.46 -0.06
CA PHE A 62 12.12 -2.63 -0.28
C PHE A 62 12.64 -2.14 1.08
N THR A 63 13.95 -2.03 1.21
CA THR A 63 14.61 -1.68 2.46
C THR A 63 15.79 -0.78 2.12
N GLU A 64 15.83 0.40 2.73
CA GLU A 64 16.98 1.30 2.69
C GLU A 64 17.91 1.04 3.89
N ASP A 65 18.94 1.89 4.03
CA ASP A 65 19.70 1.92 5.26
C ASP A 65 18.83 2.35 6.45
N GLN A 66 19.35 2.08 7.66
CA GLN A 66 18.74 2.55 8.89
C GLN A 66 19.89 3.01 9.79
N ASN A 67 19.79 4.22 10.32
CA ASN A 67 20.77 4.71 11.27
C ASN A 67 20.14 5.67 12.30
N ASP A 68 19.71 5.09 13.41
CA ASP A 68 19.12 5.77 14.55
C ASP A 68 20.06 6.76 15.23
N PHE A 69 21.36 6.65 14.96
CA PHE A 69 22.39 7.54 15.49
C PHE A 69 22.79 8.64 14.50
N ALA A 70 22.15 8.71 13.33
CA ALA A 70 22.39 9.76 12.33
C ALA A 70 21.91 11.16 12.79
N GLU A 71 21.16 11.25 13.90
CA GLU A 71 20.57 12.50 14.41
C GLU A 71 19.83 13.27 13.29
N ASN A 72 19.96 14.59 13.19
CA ASN A 72 19.28 15.42 12.18
C ASN A 72 20.16 15.87 11.02
N ASN A 73 21.44 15.50 11.02
CA ASN A 73 22.43 15.96 10.03
C ASN A 73 23.29 14.81 9.52
N GLY A 74 22.97 13.57 9.88
CA GLY A 74 23.69 12.40 9.43
C GLY A 74 23.34 12.03 8.00
N TYR A 75 24.18 11.18 7.43
CA TYR A 75 23.94 10.58 6.13
C TYR A 75 23.14 9.30 6.31
N VAL A 76 21.95 9.29 5.72
CA VAL A 76 21.07 8.15 5.48
C VAL A 76 20.70 8.34 4.02
N GLY A 77 21.19 7.42 3.17
CA GLY A 77 21.30 7.66 1.74
C GLY A 77 19.95 8.01 1.11
N PRO A 78 19.89 8.65 -0.07
CA PRO A 78 20.99 9.16 -0.88
C PRO A 78 21.57 10.52 -0.41
N ASN A 79 20.93 11.24 0.51
CA ASN A 79 21.28 12.61 0.89
C ASN A 79 21.52 12.76 2.42
N TYR A 80 21.55 13.99 2.94
CA TYR A 80 21.77 14.27 4.37
C TYR A 80 20.49 14.77 5.03
N GLY A 81 20.24 14.26 6.22
CA GLY A 81 19.07 14.62 7.03
C GLY A 81 18.94 13.77 8.29
N GLY A 82 19.54 12.58 8.29
CA GLY A 82 19.44 11.64 9.40
C GLY A 82 17.99 11.22 9.62
N GLN A 83 17.63 10.88 10.87
CA GLN A 83 16.43 10.08 11.08
C GLN A 83 15.13 10.75 10.63
N ASN A 84 15.02 12.08 10.69
CA ASN A 84 13.75 12.78 10.34
C ASN A 84 13.39 12.78 8.85
N PHE A 85 14.17 12.05 8.05
CA PHE A 85 14.17 12.04 6.60
C PHE A 85 14.30 10.62 6.04
N ASP A 86 14.58 9.66 6.90
CA ASP A 86 14.99 8.30 6.55
C ASP A 86 13.75 7.51 6.13
N ALA A 87 13.71 7.03 4.90
CA ALA A 87 12.66 6.19 4.38
C ALA A 87 13.17 4.75 4.41
N GLU A 88 12.83 3.99 5.44
CA GLU A 88 13.64 2.82 5.82
C GLU A 88 13.11 1.50 5.23
N PHE A 89 11.80 1.37 5.09
CA PHE A 89 11.15 0.14 4.62
C PHE A 89 9.85 0.43 3.87
N MET A 90 9.59 -0.35 2.83
CA MET A 90 8.26 -0.52 2.25
C MET A 90 7.96 -2.01 2.07
N GLY A 91 6.82 -2.47 2.56
CA GLY A 91 6.25 -3.79 2.30
C GLY A 91 4.92 -3.66 1.58
N VAL A 92 4.65 -4.56 0.63
CA VAL A 92 3.38 -4.60 -0.09
C VAL A 92 2.86 -6.01 -0.11
N ALA A 93 1.64 -6.20 0.38
CA ALA A 93 0.97 -7.48 0.44
C ALA A 93 -0.43 -7.39 -0.18
N VAL A 94 -0.91 -8.50 -0.74
CA VAL A 94 -2.24 -8.59 -1.36
C VAL A 94 -2.99 -9.77 -0.79
N GLN A 95 -4.19 -9.52 -0.25
CA GLN A 95 -5.10 -10.55 0.25
C GLN A 95 -6.47 -10.37 -0.38
N GLY A 96 -6.83 -11.30 -1.27
CA GLY A 96 -8.05 -11.17 -2.06
C GLY A 96 -7.99 -9.94 -2.96
N ASN A 97 -8.84 -8.95 -2.68
CA ASN A 97 -8.91 -7.70 -3.44
C ASN A 97 -8.29 -6.51 -2.73
N ILE A 98 -7.75 -6.72 -1.53
CA ILE A 98 -7.16 -5.65 -0.71
C ILE A 98 -5.65 -5.68 -0.88
N MET A 99 -5.09 -4.53 -1.25
CA MET A 99 -3.67 -4.27 -1.19
C MET A 99 -3.36 -3.57 0.13
N TYR A 100 -2.36 -4.07 0.83
CA TYR A 100 -1.82 -3.50 2.05
C TYR A 100 -0.44 -2.95 1.73
N ILE A 101 -0.14 -1.75 2.23
CA ILE A 101 1.19 -1.15 2.16
C ILE A 101 1.62 -0.88 3.59
N ALA A 102 2.86 -1.19 3.93
CA ALA A 102 3.49 -0.79 5.18
C ALA A 102 4.75 -0.01 4.85
N ILE A 103 4.85 1.24 5.30
CA ILE A 103 6.04 2.07 5.18
C ILE A 103 6.56 2.35 6.58
N VAL A 104 7.85 2.18 6.80
CA VAL A 104 8.54 2.64 8.02
C VAL A 104 9.47 3.78 7.64
N SER A 105 9.46 4.82 8.44
CA SER A 105 10.30 5.99 8.26
C SER A 105 10.63 6.64 9.59
N GLY A 106 11.79 7.29 9.70
CA GLY A 106 12.04 8.21 10.79
C GLY A 106 11.39 9.59 10.62
N GLN A 107 10.52 9.76 9.62
CA GLN A 107 9.66 10.93 9.55
C GLN A 107 8.37 10.75 10.38
N ARG A 108 8.13 11.64 11.35
CA ARG A 108 6.95 11.71 12.21
C ARG A 108 5.81 12.53 11.58
N PRO A 109 4.52 12.17 11.79
CA PRO A 109 3.41 12.93 11.22
C PRO A 109 3.38 14.42 11.58
N ASP A 110 3.75 14.79 12.80
CA ASP A 110 3.73 16.18 13.27
C ASP A 110 5.08 16.89 13.20
N ASN A 111 6.12 16.27 12.63
CA ASN A 111 7.32 17.02 12.29
C ASN A 111 7.07 18.05 11.19
N GLY A 112 5.91 17.97 10.52
CA GLY A 112 5.44 18.81 9.43
C GLY A 112 5.96 20.24 9.47
N LEU A 113 5.70 21.04 10.52
CA LEU A 113 6.17 22.44 10.57
C LEU A 113 7.52 22.66 11.28
N SER A 114 8.09 21.62 11.88
CA SER A 114 9.37 21.72 12.60
C SER A 114 10.57 21.41 11.70
N LYS A 115 10.38 20.57 10.68
CA LYS A 115 11.42 20.10 9.77
C LYS A 115 10.85 19.88 8.37
N TYR A 116 10.27 18.69 8.16
CA TYR A 116 9.77 18.22 6.87
C TYR A 116 8.41 17.60 7.08
N SER A 117 7.57 17.72 6.07
CA SER A 117 6.28 17.07 6.01
C SER A 117 6.41 15.64 5.47
N PRO A 118 5.46 14.75 5.81
CA PRO A 118 5.55 13.34 5.46
C PRO A 118 5.40 13.05 3.96
N GLY A 119 4.91 14.00 3.15
CA GLY A 119 4.59 13.74 1.74
C GLY A 119 3.41 12.79 1.58
N ASP A 120 3.04 12.53 0.33
CA ASP A 120 1.94 11.62 -0.04
C ASP A 120 2.46 10.40 -0.80
N ILE A 121 1.70 9.31 -0.79
CA ILE A 121 2.07 8.09 -1.52
C ILE A 121 1.68 8.27 -2.98
N TYR A 122 2.63 8.10 -3.88
CA TYR A 122 2.44 8.18 -5.33
C TYR A 122 2.31 6.79 -5.93
N MET A 123 1.27 6.58 -6.77
CA MET A 123 1.06 5.30 -7.43
C MET A 123 0.82 5.44 -8.94
N THR A 124 1.55 4.65 -9.72
CA THR A 124 1.22 4.38 -11.13
C THR A 124 0.42 3.10 -11.21
N THR A 125 -0.76 3.16 -11.83
CA THR A 125 -1.69 2.04 -11.95
C THR A 125 -2.14 1.88 -13.41
N PRO A 126 -2.76 0.73 -13.77
CA PRO A 126 -3.38 0.55 -15.09
C PRO A 126 -4.36 1.66 -15.50
N VAL A 127 -5.07 2.25 -14.54
CA VAL A 127 -6.06 3.31 -14.79
C VAL A 127 -5.46 4.73 -14.75
N GLY A 128 -4.17 4.86 -14.49
CA GLY A 128 -3.46 6.14 -14.45
C GLY A 128 -2.70 6.37 -13.14
N ILE A 129 -2.35 7.63 -12.91
CA ILE A 129 -1.66 8.04 -11.68
C ILE A 129 -2.70 8.37 -10.63
N VAL A 130 -2.50 7.81 -9.43
CA VAL A 130 -3.27 8.14 -8.24
C VAL A 130 -2.32 8.43 -7.08
N GLY A 131 -2.81 9.12 -6.06
CA GLY A 131 -2.08 9.28 -4.80
C GLY A 131 -2.96 8.98 -3.59
N ILE A 132 -2.32 8.61 -2.48
CA ILE A 132 -2.97 8.45 -1.17
C ILE A 132 -2.51 9.60 -0.28
N GLU A 133 -3.48 10.35 0.26
CA GLU A 133 -3.22 11.39 1.25
C GLU A 133 -2.71 10.74 2.54
N VAL A 134 -1.46 11.02 2.90
CA VAL A 134 -0.85 10.46 4.11
C VAL A 134 -1.31 11.21 5.37
N GLY A 135 -1.71 12.46 5.19
CA GLY A 135 -2.05 13.36 6.27
C GLY A 135 -0.84 14.04 6.89
N GLY A 136 -1.04 14.60 8.07
CA GLY A 136 -0.05 15.40 8.79
C GLY A 136 -0.65 16.56 9.59
N GLY A 137 -1.94 16.85 9.37
CA GLY A 137 -2.69 17.85 10.10
C GLY A 137 -1.97 19.21 10.20
N ILE A 138 -2.24 19.96 11.27
CA ILE A 138 -1.72 21.33 11.51
C ILE A 138 -0.17 21.42 11.56
N GLY A 139 0.56 20.31 11.37
CA GLY A 139 2.01 20.21 11.42
C GLY A 139 2.59 20.73 12.74
N GLY A 140 2.96 19.82 13.64
CA GLY A 140 3.52 20.18 14.95
C GLY A 140 2.54 20.16 16.12
N GLY A 141 1.30 19.70 15.90
CA GLY A 141 0.35 19.48 16.99
C GLY A 141 0.52 18.11 17.66
N ALA A 142 0.57 18.09 18.99
CA ALA A 142 0.45 16.84 19.77
C ALA A 142 -0.88 16.14 19.48
N GLY A 143 -0.87 14.81 19.39
CA GLY A 143 -2.06 14.02 19.04
C GLY A 143 -1.81 12.52 19.14
N GLY A 144 -2.87 11.73 18.91
CA GLY A 144 -2.77 10.29 18.72
C GLY A 144 -2.41 9.92 17.28
N MET A 145 -2.33 8.62 17.01
CA MET A 145 -2.22 8.07 15.66
C MET A 145 -3.21 8.76 14.70
N ILE A 146 -2.74 9.09 13.50
CA ILE A 146 -3.60 9.58 12.43
C ILE A 146 -4.32 8.38 11.83
N THR A 147 -5.63 8.49 11.66
CA THR A 147 -6.50 7.43 11.15
C THR A 147 -7.31 7.92 9.95
N GLU A 148 -7.97 6.99 9.27
CA GLU A 148 -8.90 7.28 8.17
C GLU A 148 -9.83 8.45 8.53
N GLY A 149 -9.93 9.44 7.63
CA GLY A 149 -10.86 10.55 7.78
C GLY A 149 -10.33 11.73 8.61
N ASP A 150 -9.17 11.59 9.26
CA ASP A 150 -8.46 12.74 9.84
C ASP A 150 -8.08 13.75 8.75
N ALA A 151 -7.91 15.01 9.14
CA ALA A 151 -7.64 16.09 8.18
C ALA A 151 -6.33 15.85 7.40
N GLY A 152 -6.42 15.91 6.08
CA GLY A 152 -5.27 15.92 5.17
C GLY A 152 -4.53 17.25 5.18
N SER A 153 -3.42 17.35 4.47
CA SER A 153 -2.59 18.55 4.44
C SER A 153 -1.75 18.67 3.16
N THR A 154 -1.80 19.84 2.52
CA THR A 154 -0.85 20.21 1.46
C THR A 154 0.12 21.23 2.04
N TYR A 155 1.40 20.86 2.17
CA TYR A 155 2.44 21.71 2.72
C TYR A 155 3.11 22.60 1.66
N ASN A 156 3.46 23.82 2.07
CA ASN A 156 4.30 24.72 1.28
C ASN A 156 5.77 24.50 1.65
N LEU A 157 6.59 24.20 0.65
CA LEU A 157 8.01 23.88 0.83
C LEU A 157 8.90 25.05 0.40
N SER A 158 10.03 25.21 1.09
CA SER A 158 11.13 26.05 0.62
C SER A 158 11.93 25.34 -0.49
N SER A 159 12.87 26.05 -1.14
CA SER A 159 13.76 25.46 -2.14
C SER A 159 14.72 24.39 -1.62
N ASN A 160 14.78 24.17 -0.30
CA ASN A 160 15.61 23.14 0.33
C ASN A 160 14.75 22.05 0.99
N GLY A 161 13.47 21.94 0.63
CA GLY A 161 12.56 20.93 1.15
C GLY A 161 11.93 21.26 2.50
N TYR A 162 12.41 22.28 3.23
CA TYR A 162 11.82 22.63 4.53
C TYR A 162 10.36 23.05 4.38
N THR A 163 9.53 22.55 5.28
CA THR A 163 8.13 22.90 5.34
C THR A 163 7.95 24.26 6.03
N GLN A 164 7.32 25.19 5.32
CA GLN A 164 7.17 26.58 5.76
C GLN A 164 5.79 26.87 6.34
N SER A 165 4.77 26.20 5.81
CA SER A 165 3.39 26.31 6.23
C SER A 165 2.59 25.12 5.66
N TYR A 166 1.34 24.99 6.09
CA TYR A 166 0.37 24.08 5.49
C TYR A 166 -0.82 24.87 4.97
N GLY A 167 -1.41 24.41 3.88
CA GLY A 167 -2.72 24.86 3.40
C GLY A 167 -3.82 24.06 4.09
N THR A 168 -4.93 24.72 4.43
CA THR A 168 -6.18 23.99 4.70
C THR A 168 -6.63 23.37 3.39
N THR A 169 -6.72 22.05 3.37
CA THR A 169 -7.15 21.30 2.20
C THR A 169 -8.66 21.36 2.03
N ASP A 170 -9.15 20.90 0.88
CA ASP A 170 -10.58 20.59 0.73
C ASP A 170 -10.99 19.63 1.86
N ALA A 171 -12.18 19.81 2.44
CA ALA A 171 -12.67 18.93 3.50
C ALA A 171 -12.75 17.45 3.08
N ALA A 172 -12.75 17.17 1.77
CA ALA A 172 -12.69 15.82 1.23
C ALA A 172 -11.28 15.20 1.26
N GLN A 173 -10.21 16.01 1.34
CA GLN A 173 -8.82 15.54 1.44
C GLN A 173 -8.53 15.17 2.89
N THR A 174 -8.65 13.88 3.17
CA THR A 174 -8.45 13.29 4.49
C THR A 174 -7.37 12.21 4.42
N ALA A 175 -6.72 11.92 5.54
CA ALA A 175 -5.78 10.80 5.63
C ALA A 175 -6.46 9.50 5.15
N GLY A 176 -5.76 8.77 4.29
CA GLY A 176 -6.25 7.56 3.61
C GLY A 176 -7.09 7.81 2.35
N SER A 177 -7.46 9.05 2.03
CA SER A 177 -8.23 9.32 0.81
C SER A 177 -7.36 9.17 -0.44
N VAL A 178 -7.91 8.52 -1.48
CA VAL A 178 -7.19 8.21 -2.72
C VAL A 178 -7.72 9.08 -3.86
N TRP A 179 -6.81 9.71 -4.61
CA TRP A 179 -7.16 10.74 -5.60
C TRP A 179 -6.47 10.53 -6.94
N ALA A 180 -7.22 10.76 -8.02
CA ALA A 180 -6.70 10.83 -9.38
C ALA A 180 -6.71 12.28 -9.88
N ASN A 181 -5.88 12.55 -10.89
CA ASN A 181 -5.82 13.85 -11.59
C ASN A 181 -5.44 15.05 -10.70
N ALA A 182 -4.83 14.81 -9.53
CA ALA A 182 -4.15 15.84 -8.77
C ALA A 182 -2.85 16.27 -9.48
N ASP A 183 -2.46 17.53 -9.29
CA ASP A 183 -1.09 17.93 -9.59
C ASP A 183 -0.16 17.38 -8.51
N TRP A 184 1.14 17.33 -8.82
CA TRP A 184 2.15 16.81 -7.91
C TRP A 184 3.24 17.83 -7.68
N ILE A 185 3.39 18.24 -6.42
CA ILE A 185 4.56 18.97 -5.97
C ILE A 185 5.76 18.02 -6.10
N GLN A 186 6.78 18.47 -6.82
CA GLN A 186 8.03 17.76 -6.95
C GLN A 186 8.96 18.12 -5.80
N ASP A 187 9.79 17.17 -5.39
CA ASP A 187 10.95 17.42 -4.54
C ASP A 187 11.72 18.64 -5.06
N PRO A 188 11.95 19.67 -4.23
CA PRO A 188 12.77 20.82 -4.60
C PRO A 188 14.26 20.50 -4.79
N ILE A 189 14.74 19.34 -4.34
CA ILE A 189 16.10 18.82 -4.51
C ILE A 189 16.16 17.98 -5.80
N ALA A 190 17.24 18.12 -6.57
CA ALA A 190 17.39 17.42 -7.84
C ALA A 190 18.06 16.03 -7.64
N PRO A 191 17.61 14.97 -8.35
CA PRO A 191 16.52 14.96 -9.35
C PRO A 191 15.13 14.97 -8.68
N GLY A 192 14.26 15.88 -9.12
CA GLY A 192 12.92 16.01 -8.55
C GLY A 192 12.06 14.77 -8.78
N SER A 193 11.32 14.38 -7.76
CA SER A 193 10.32 13.30 -7.80
C SER A 193 9.01 13.75 -7.14
N PRO A 194 7.85 13.15 -7.45
CA PRO A 194 6.59 13.51 -6.81
C PRO A 194 6.63 13.22 -5.31
N VAL A 195 6.34 14.23 -4.49
CA VAL A 195 6.39 14.10 -3.02
C VAL A 195 5.08 14.41 -2.32
N GLN A 196 4.18 15.17 -2.96
CA GLN A 196 2.91 15.56 -2.35
C GLN A 196 1.88 15.91 -3.42
N MET A 197 0.63 15.60 -3.16
CA MET A 197 -0.50 16.01 -3.99
C MET A 197 -0.81 17.49 -3.80
N GLU A 198 -1.09 18.17 -4.90
CA GLU A 198 -1.69 19.50 -4.94
C GLU A 198 -3.01 19.42 -5.69
N PHE A 199 -4.12 19.63 -4.98
CA PHE A 199 -5.45 19.50 -5.57
C PHE A 199 -5.74 20.67 -6.51
N ASN A 200 -6.36 20.33 -7.63
CA ASN A 200 -6.81 21.27 -8.64
C ASN A 200 -8.30 21.00 -8.98
N GLY A 201 -8.85 21.78 -9.91
CA GLY A 201 -10.26 21.64 -10.31
C GLY A 201 -10.62 20.33 -11.04
N ALA A 202 -9.63 19.50 -11.40
CA ALA A 202 -9.82 18.20 -12.03
C ALA A 202 -9.57 17.03 -11.06
N SER A 203 -9.10 17.29 -9.85
CA SER A 203 -8.83 16.25 -8.85
C SER A 203 -10.12 15.53 -8.47
N THR A 204 -10.09 14.21 -8.52
CA THR A 204 -11.25 13.35 -8.26
C THR A 204 -10.90 12.26 -7.28
N LYS A 205 -11.68 12.15 -6.20
CA LYS A 205 -11.56 11.06 -5.24
C LYS A 205 -11.98 9.75 -5.90
N VAL A 206 -11.16 8.71 -5.77
CA VAL A 206 -11.39 7.39 -6.37
C VAL A 206 -11.60 6.29 -5.34
N ALA A 207 -11.08 6.44 -4.13
CA ALA A 207 -11.28 5.48 -3.04
C ALA A 207 -10.97 6.11 -1.68
N ASP A 208 -11.23 5.33 -0.63
CA ASP A 208 -10.72 5.52 0.72
C ASP A 208 -9.95 4.25 1.11
N ALA A 209 -8.89 4.42 1.89
CA ALA A 209 -8.12 3.35 2.49
C ALA A 209 -8.43 3.25 3.99
N ASP A 210 -8.48 2.03 4.52
CA ASP A 210 -8.23 1.83 5.95
C ASP A 210 -6.82 2.36 6.24
N TYR A 211 -6.63 3.12 7.30
CA TYR A 211 -5.43 3.93 7.45
C TYR A 211 -4.93 4.05 8.88
N ALA A 212 -3.62 3.85 9.06
CA ALA A 212 -2.89 4.17 10.28
C ALA A 212 -1.60 4.93 9.95
N TYR A 213 -1.33 6.01 10.68
CA TYR A 213 -0.02 6.64 10.71
C TYR A 213 0.41 6.96 12.14
N THR A 214 1.37 6.18 12.65
CA THR A 214 1.73 6.15 14.06
C THR A 214 2.46 7.41 14.52
N ARG A 215 2.50 7.59 15.84
CA ARG A 215 3.26 8.67 16.51
C ARG A 215 4.23 8.05 17.51
N ASP A 216 4.54 8.77 18.58
CA ASP A 216 5.41 8.39 19.70
C ASP A 216 4.79 7.34 20.65
N THR A 217 3.79 6.61 20.18
CA THR A 217 3.12 5.56 20.96
C THR A 217 3.97 4.30 21.06
N ASP A 218 4.70 3.97 19.98
CA ASP A 218 5.36 2.67 19.83
C ASP A 218 6.89 2.80 19.80
N THR A 219 7.40 3.84 19.16
CA THR A 219 8.84 4.17 19.13
C THR A 219 9.05 5.69 19.16
N ASN A 220 10.28 6.14 19.40
CA ASN A 220 10.61 7.58 19.35
C ASN A 220 11.46 7.95 18.13
N GLN A 221 11.88 6.98 17.32
CA GLN A 221 12.75 7.18 16.16
C GLN A 221 12.11 6.77 14.84
N HIS A 222 11.04 5.97 14.86
CA HIS A 222 10.40 5.41 13.68
C HIS A 222 8.88 5.53 13.75
N TRP A 223 8.27 5.77 12.60
CA TRP A 223 6.84 5.89 12.42
C TRP A 223 6.40 5.04 11.24
N VAL A 224 5.16 4.57 11.31
CA VAL A 224 4.60 3.59 10.40
C VAL A 224 3.42 4.21 9.69
N ILE A 225 3.45 4.23 8.35
CA ILE A 225 2.31 4.55 7.49
C ILE A 225 1.79 3.22 6.93
N GLU A 226 0.53 2.90 7.23
CA GLU A 226 -0.09 1.64 6.86
C GLU A 226 -1.48 1.87 6.25
N PRO A 227 -1.58 2.03 4.92
CA PRO A 227 -2.86 2.01 4.24
C PRO A 227 -3.23 0.60 3.75
N ALA A 228 -4.53 0.29 3.76
CA ALA A 228 -5.11 -0.83 3.02
C ALA A 228 -6.25 -0.34 2.13
N LEU A 229 -6.19 -0.71 0.84
CA LEU A 229 -7.15 -0.24 -0.16
C LEU A 229 -7.60 -1.35 -1.10
N ASP A 230 -8.85 -1.23 -1.54
CA ASP A 230 -9.43 -2.12 -2.54
C ASP A 230 -8.86 -1.83 -3.94
N LEU A 231 -8.38 -2.88 -4.60
CA LEU A 231 -7.73 -2.80 -5.92
C LEU A 231 -8.73 -2.52 -7.06
N THR A 232 -10.03 -2.67 -6.86
CA THR A 232 -11.05 -2.57 -7.93
C THR A 232 -10.97 -1.24 -8.69
N ASN A 233 -10.68 -0.14 -8.00
CA ASN A 233 -10.62 1.18 -8.61
C ASN A 233 -9.24 1.53 -9.18
N LEU A 234 -8.26 0.62 -9.06
CA LEU A 234 -6.89 0.80 -9.55
C LEU A 234 -6.57 -0.06 -10.77
N LEU A 235 -7.38 -1.08 -11.05
CA LEU A 235 -7.15 -2.02 -12.16
C LEU A 235 -8.05 -1.69 -13.34
N ASP A 236 -7.60 -2.10 -14.52
CA ASP A 236 -8.37 -1.95 -15.75
C ASP A 236 -9.52 -2.95 -15.83
N GLU A 237 -10.23 -2.96 -16.97
CA GLU A 237 -11.39 -3.83 -17.19
C GLU A 237 -11.08 -5.33 -17.11
N ASP A 238 -9.81 -5.71 -17.30
CA ASP A 238 -9.34 -7.09 -17.19
C ASP A 238 -9.04 -7.50 -15.73
N GLY A 239 -9.14 -6.55 -14.79
CA GLY A 239 -8.92 -6.79 -13.36
C GLY A 239 -7.48 -7.20 -13.06
N SER A 240 -6.51 -6.80 -13.88
CA SER A 240 -5.10 -7.14 -13.68
C SER A 240 -4.17 -6.01 -14.11
N GLY A 241 -2.94 -6.00 -13.59
CA GLY A 241 -1.93 -5.08 -14.07
C GLY A 241 -0.80 -4.82 -13.09
N SER A 242 0.11 -3.94 -13.49
CA SER A 242 1.27 -3.54 -12.68
C SER A 242 0.97 -2.28 -11.89
N ILE A 243 1.24 -2.30 -10.59
CA ILE A 243 1.15 -1.12 -9.72
C ILE A 243 2.55 -0.78 -9.22
N GLY A 244 3.00 0.42 -9.55
CA GLY A 244 4.23 1.02 -9.02
C GLY A 244 3.88 1.95 -7.87
N ILE A 245 4.55 1.80 -6.74
CA ILE A 245 4.32 2.57 -5.52
C ILE A 245 5.63 3.27 -5.17
N HIS A 246 5.53 4.56 -4.85
CA HIS A 246 6.63 5.41 -4.45
C HIS A 246 6.19 6.20 -3.21
N TRP A 247 7.06 6.28 -2.21
CA TRP A 247 6.91 7.26 -1.15
C TRP A 247 8.25 7.86 -0.75
N SER A 248 8.22 9.15 -0.45
CA SER A 248 9.30 9.91 0.15
C SER A 248 8.73 11.00 1.05
N PRO A 249 9.44 11.42 2.12
CA PRO A 249 9.12 12.65 2.81
C PRO A 249 9.11 13.83 1.85
N SER A 250 8.41 14.93 2.17
CA SER A 250 8.24 16.07 1.25
C SER A 250 9.55 16.74 0.77
N CYS A 251 10.68 16.48 1.43
CA CYS A 251 12.00 16.91 0.96
C CYS A 251 12.63 16.02 -0.10
N GLY A 252 12.01 14.89 -0.48
CA GLY A 252 12.53 13.89 -1.43
C GLY A 252 13.94 13.38 -1.13
N ASN A 253 14.40 13.56 0.11
CA ASN A 253 15.77 13.31 0.51
C ASN A 253 16.12 11.83 0.47
N ASP A 254 15.12 10.97 0.71
CA ASP A 254 15.18 9.53 0.65
C ASP A 254 13.83 8.94 0.20
N ILE A 255 13.85 7.70 -0.28
CA ILE A 255 12.77 7.08 -1.05
C ILE A 255 12.67 5.58 -0.80
N VAL A 256 11.43 5.12 -0.61
CA VAL A 256 11.08 3.71 -0.72
C VAL A 256 10.11 3.50 -1.88
N HIS A 257 10.24 2.36 -2.55
CA HIS A 257 9.42 2.04 -3.71
C HIS A 257 9.17 0.55 -3.87
N ALA A 258 8.09 0.20 -4.53
CA ALA A 258 7.75 -1.17 -4.86
C ALA A 258 7.07 -1.24 -6.24
N LEU A 259 7.22 -2.38 -6.91
CA LEU A 259 6.49 -2.71 -8.13
C LEU A 259 5.88 -4.09 -7.96
N ILE A 260 4.56 -4.17 -8.03
CA ILE A 260 3.81 -5.42 -7.93
C ILE A 260 3.03 -5.69 -9.23
N ASN A 261 2.72 -6.95 -9.49
CA ASN A 261 1.77 -7.34 -10.52
C ASN A 261 0.61 -8.03 -9.83
N VAL A 262 -0.60 -7.52 -10.02
CA VAL A 262 -1.79 -8.03 -9.35
C VAL A 262 -2.82 -8.51 -10.36
N SER A 263 -3.62 -9.47 -9.94
CA SER A 263 -4.84 -9.88 -10.62
C SER A 263 -5.92 -10.03 -9.55
N ALA A 264 -6.84 -9.07 -9.55
CA ALA A 264 -8.05 -9.15 -8.76
C ALA A 264 -8.92 -10.30 -9.29
N PRO A 265 -9.50 -11.15 -8.43
CA PRO A 265 -10.47 -12.12 -8.88
C PRO A 265 -11.68 -11.37 -9.46
N ILE A 266 -11.84 -11.43 -10.79
CA ILE A 266 -13.00 -10.85 -11.46
C ILE A 266 -14.24 -11.51 -10.87
N THR A 267 -15.06 -10.76 -10.12
CA THR A 267 -16.36 -11.24 -9.69
C THR A 267 -17.31 -11.19 -10.87
N THR A 268 -17.13 -12.08 -11.85
CA THR A 268 -18.25 -12.43 -12.73
C THR A 268 -19.23 -13.17 -11.85
N THR A 269 -20.25 -12.47 -11.36
CA THR A 269 -21.49 -13.16 -11.05
C THR A 269 -21.93 -13.78 -12.37
N GLU A 270 -21.61 -15.06 -12.58
CA GLU A 270 -22.27 -15.82 -13.63
C GLU A 270 -23.75 -15.78 -13.28
N VAL A 271 -24.48 -14.86 -13.90
CA VAL A 271 -25.94 -14.86 -13.92
C VAL A 271 -26.30 -16.21 -14.55
N PRO A 272 -26.93 -17.14 -13.81
CA PRO A 272 -27.36 -18.38 -14.42
C PRO A 272 -28.37 -18.02 -15.50
N GLU A 273 -28.00 -18.22 -16.76
CA GLU A 273 -28.92 -18.08 -17.88
C GLU A 273 -30.14 -18.94 -17.57
N PRO A 274 -31.37 -18.37 -17.55
CA PRO A 274 -32.56 -19.16 -17.27
C PRO A 274 -32.60 -20.32 -18.26
N GLY A 275 -32.60 -21.54 -17.71
CA GLY A 275 -32.35 -22.75 -18.45
C GLY A 275 -33.10 -22.79 -19.77
N SER A 276 -32.35 -22.79 -20.87
CA SER A 276 -32.80 -23.34 -22.16
C SER A 276 -32.91 -24.86 -22.03
N ALA A 277 -33.66 -25.34 -21.04
CA ALA A 277 -34.14 -26.70 -20.97
C ALA A 277 -35.28 -26.84 -21.99
N LEU A 278 -34.88 -27.09 -23.23
CA LEU A 278 -35.57 -27.91 -24.21
C LEU A 278 -37.11 -27.96 -24.06
N VAL A 279 -37.77 -26.97 -24.67
CA VAL A 279 -39.10 -27.17 -25.24
C VAL A 279 -38.94 -28.13 -26.42
N TRP A 280 -38.98 -29.43 -26.16
CA TRP A 280 -39.20 -30.44 -27.21
C TRP A 280 -39.99 -31.61 -26.65
N LEU A 281 -41.30 -31.38 -26.46
CA LEU A 281 -42.32 -32.43 -26.48
C LEU A 281 -43.64 -31.79 -26.91
N VAL A 282 -43.77 -31.51 -28.20
CA VAL A 282 -45.06 -31.46 -28.89
C VAL A 282 -45.02 -32.46 -30.04
N GLY A 283 -45.78 -33.55 -29.88
CA GLY A 283 -46.39 -34.35 -30.95
C GLY A 283 -45.50 -35.32 -31.72
N VAL A 284 -45.65 -36.63 -31.46
CA VAL A 284 -46.54 -37.56 -32.21
C VAL A 284 -47.00 -38.67 -31.27
#